data_AF-A0A529NUK2-F1
#
_entry.id   AF-A0A529NUK2-F1
#
_cell.length_a   1.000
_cell.length_b   1.000
_cell.length_c   1.000
_cell.angle_alpha   90.00
_cell.angle_beta   90.00
_cell.angle_gamma   90.00
#
_symmetry.space_group_name_H-M   'P 1'
#
loop_
_entity.id
_entity.type
_entity.pdbx_description
1 polymer ?
#
loop_
_entity_poly.entity_id
_entity_poly.type
_entity_poly.pdbx_seq_one_letter_code
_entity_poly.pdbx_strand_id
1 'polypeptide(L)'
;PKGALPDALFWDTGDPYHYVRMNPGPGSVDHLIAGGADHKSGESDDGDIRFEAIEAWIRALVPSLGKEVTRWSGQVLDTIDYCAFIGLNPGSKSVYVVTGDSGQGITHGALSGLLVKDMISGKENPWAEVYDPSRNTPSGVINYVRENLSAVKNLAGYLLPGDLKSLAELAPGQGGVLRDGLRKIAACRDMAGKLYLNSAVCTHSGCEVAWNSTEQCWDCCCHG
;
A
#
# COMPACT_ATOMS: atom_id res chain seq x y z
N PRO A 1 -3.10 4.92 -29.79
CA PRO A 1 -4.06 5.89 -30.40
C PRO A 1 -5.41 5.79 -29.70
N LYS A 2 -6.20 6.86 -29.72
CA LYS A 2 -7.53 6.87 -29.12
C LYS A 2 -8.44 5.80 -29.75
N GLY A 3 -9.11 5.01 -28.92
CA GLY A 3 -10.01 3.94 -29.35
C GLY A 3 -9.33 2.75 -30.03
N ALA A 4 -8.00 2.61 -29.92
CA ALA A 4 -7.28 1.46 -30.46
C ALA A 4 -7.52 0.17 -29.65
N LEU A 5 -7.88 0.31 -28.38
CA LEU A 5 -8.27 -0.79 -27.49
C LEU A 5 -9.69 -0.52 -26.98
N PRO A 6 -10.48 -1.57 -26.67
CA PRO A 6 -11.78 -1.39 -26.06
C PRO A 6 -11.66 -0.71 -24.71
N ASP A 7 -12.63 0.14 -24.37
CA ASP A 7 -12.77 0.66 -23.02
C ASP A 7 -13.23 -0.46 -22.09
N ALA A 8 -12.30 -0.98 -21.30
CA ALA A 8 -12.51 -2.14 -20.45
C ALA A 8 -11.59 -2.11 -19.22
N LEU A 9 -12.07 -2.77 -18.17
CA LEU A 9 -11.32 -3.09 -16.95
C LEU A 9 -11.18 -4.60 -16.88
N PHE A 10 -9.95 -5.10 -16.95
CA PHE A 10 -9.64 -6.51 -16.83
C PHE A 10 -8.72 -6.73 -15.64
N TRP A 11 -8.88 -7.89 -14.98
CA TRP A 11 -7.92 -8.41 -14.03
C TRP A 11 -7.89 -9.94 -14.16
N ASP A 12 -6.74 -10.53 -13.86
CA ASP A 12 -6.60 -11.98 -13.76
C ASP A 12 -6.79 -12.46 -12.31
N THR A 13 -6.74 -13.78 -12.13
CA THR A 13 -6.75 -14.43 -10.81
C THR A 13 -5.39 -15.07 -10.51
N GLY A 14 -4.30 -14.51 -11.07
CA GLY A 14 -2.95 -14.98 -10.86
C GLY A 14 -2.41 -14.63 -9.48
N ASP A 15 -1.23 -15.18 -9.15
CA ASP A 15 -0.43 -14.79 -7.99
C ASP A 15 1.05 -14.70 -8.42
N PRO A 16 1.61 -13.50 -8.65
CA PRO A 16 0.94 -12.20 -8.52
C PRO A 16 -0.17 -11.99 -9.57
N TYR A 17 -1.23 -11.27 -9.18
CA TYR A 17 -2.28 -10.86 -10.11
C TYR A 17 -1.85 -9.65 -10.94
N HIS A 18 -2.48 -9.48 -12.10
CA HIS A 18 -2.36 -8.29 -12.92
C HIS A 18 -3.73 -7.72 -13.28
N TYR A 19 -3.79 -6.39 -13.42
CA TYR A 19 -4.95 -5.70 -13.95
C TYR A 19 -4.55 -4.71 -15.03
N VAL A 20 -5.51 -4.40 -15.90
CA VAL A 20 -5.38 -3.37 -16.93
C VAL A 20 -6.68 -2.59 -17.08
N ARG A 21 -6.56 -1.28 -17.22
CA ARG A 21 -7.67 -0.39 -17.55
C ARG A 21 -7.26 0.71 -18.50
N MET A 22 -8.24 1.20 -19.25
CA MET A 22 -8.07 2.38 -20.09
C MET A 22 -8.32 3.66 -19.28
N ASN A 23 -7.55 4.70 -19.58
CA ASN A 23 -7.76 6.05 -19.07
C ASN A 23 -7.72 7.03 -20.26
N PRO A 24 -8.83 7.69 -20.60
CA PRO A 24 -8.87 8.65 -21.69
C PRO A 24 -7.83 9.75 -21.50
N GLY A 25 -6.96 9.94 -22.50
CA GLY A 25 -5.96 10.99 -22.51
C GLY A 25 -6.39 12.21 -23.31
N PRO A 26 -5.60 13.29 -23.29
CA PRO A 26 -5.87 14.48 -24.09
C PRO A 26 -5.74 14.20 -25.60
N GLY A 27 -6.62 14.82 -26.40
CA GLY A 27 -6.56 14.77 -27.86
C GLY A 27 -6.83 13.37 -28.43
N SER A 28 -5.84 12.84 -29.16
CA SER A 28 -5.93 11.57 -29.90
C SER A 28 -5.18 10.41 -29.24
N VAL A 29 -4.82 10.54 -27.97
CA VAL A 29 -4.07 9.53 -27.20
C VAL A 29 -4.90 9.07 -26.02
N ASP A 30 -5.08 7.75 -25.90
CA ASP A 30 -5.53 7.12 -24.65
C ASP A 30 -4.33 6.58 -23.89
N HIS A 31 -4.41 6.61 -22.56
CA HIS A 31 -3.46 5.94 -21.69
C HIS A 31 -4.00 4.58 -21.28
N LEU A 32 -3.09 3.63 -21.13
CA LEU A 32 -3.35 2.32 -20.55
C LEU A 32 -2.66 2.30 -19.19
N ILE A 33 -3.38 1.88 -18.16
CA ILE A 33 -2.86 1.67 -16.81
C ILE A 33 -2.81 0.16 -16.60
N ALA A 34 -1.61 -0.38 -16.42
CA ALA A 34 -1.36 -1.75 -16.00
C ALA A 34 -0.81 -1.74 -14.58
N GLY A 35 -1.20 -2.70 -13.76
CA GLY A 35 -0.74 -2.80 -12.37
C GLY A 35 -0.99 -4.18 -11.78
N GLY A 36 -0.69 -4.32 -10.49
CA GLY A 36 -0.71 -5.57 -9.74
C GLY A 36 0.63 -5.83 -9.08
N ALA A 37 0.98 -7.11 -8.88
CA ALA A 37 2.22 -7.52 -8.21
C ALA A 37 2.42 -6.91 -6.81
N ASP A 38 1.32 -6.83 -6.06
CA ASP A 38 1.27 -6.30 -4.70
C ASP A 38 2.25 -7.03 -3.77
N HIS A 39 2.69 -6.31 -2.74
CA HIS A 39 3.54 -6.83 -1.69
C HIS A 39 3.26 -6.12 -0.38
N LYS A 40 3.67 -6.75 0.73
CA LYS A 40 3.54 -6.15 2.05
C LYS A 40 4.52 -5.01 2.21
N SER A 41 4.02 -3.90 2.76
CA SER A 41 4.83 -2.70 2.99
C SER A 41 6.01 -3.00 3.90
N GLY A 42 7.22 -2.58 3.50
CA GLY A 42 8.44 -2.76 4.28
C GLY A 42 8.98 -4.19 4.34
N GLU A 43 8.45 -5.15 3.57
CA GLU A 43 9.01 -6.51 3.47
C GLU A 43 10.06 -6.66 2.35
N SER A 44 9.99 -5.85 1.29
CA SER A 44 10.92 -5.87 0.17
C SER A 44 11.20 -4.48 -0.40
N ASP A 45 12.37 -4.31 -1.02
CA ASP A 45 12.76 -3.11 -1.79
C ASP A 45 13.10 -3.54 -3.23
N ASP A 46 12.10 -4.08 -3.93
CA ASP A 46 12.21 -4.71 -5.26
C ASP A 46 11.26 -4.09 -6.29
N GLY A 47 10.83 -2.83 -6.07
CA GLY A 47 9.86 -2.14 -6.92
C GLY A 47 10.23 -2.09 -8.40
N ASP A 48 11.51 -1.83 -8.72
CA ASP A 48 12.00 -1.84 -10.11
C ASP A 48 11.77 -3.18 -10.82
N ILE A 49 12.04 -4.30 -10.12
CA ILE A 49 11.83 -5.65 -10.65
C ILE A 49 10.34 -5.89 -10.92
N ARG A 50 9.46 -5.40 -10.03
CA ARG A 50 8.00 -5.53 -10.18
C ARG A 50 7.47 -4.70 -11.35
N PHE A 51 7.95 -3.46 -11.50
CA PHE A 51 7.59 -2.63 -12.66
C PHE A 51 8.04 -3.26 -13.97
N GLU A 52 9.26 -3.80 -14.02
CA GLU A 52 9.75 -4.53 -15.20
C GLU A 52 8.89 -5.74 -15.54
N ALA A 53 8.45 -6.50 -14.54
CA ALA A 53 7.57 -7.65 -14.73
C ALA A 53 6.19 -7.24 -15.27
N ILE A 54 5.58 -6.19 -14.72
CA ILE A 54 4.29 -5.64 -15.19
C ILE A 54 4.43 -5.12 -16.63
N GLU A 55 5.52 -4.41 -16.94
CA GLU A 55 5.79 -3.90 -18.28
C GLU A 55 5.95 -5.06 -19.29
N ALA A 56 6.73 -6.09 -18.93
CA ALA A 56 6.91 -7.27 -19.77
C ALA A 56 5.58 -7.98 -20.04
N TRP A 57 4.74 -8.14 -19.00
CA TRP A 57 3.42 -8.75 -19.10
C TRP A 57 2.51 -7.97 -20.06
N ILE A 58 2.35 -6.65 -19.87
CA ILE A 58 1.42 -5.87 -20.70
C ILE A 58 1.90 -5.73 -22.14
N ARG A 59 3.22 -5.67 -22.38
CA ARG A 59 3.77 -5.60 -23.74
C ARG A 59 3.60 -6.91 -24.51
N ALA A 60 3.54 -8.05 -23.83
CA ALA A 60 3.21 -9.31 -24.47
C ALA A 60 1.75 -9.34 -24.98
N LEU A 61 0.84 -8.68 -24.26
CA LEU A 61 -0.58 -8.58 -24.64
C LEU A 61 -0.86 -7.46 -25.66
N VAL A 62 -0.12 -6.34 -25.56
CA VAL A 62 -0.27 -5.17 -26.42
C VAL A 62 1.09 -4.80 -27.03
N PRO A 63 1.56 -5.51 -28.08
CA PRO A 63 2.87 -5.24 -28.69
C PRO A 63 3.03 -3.82 -29.25
N SER A 64 1.92 -3.15 -29.59
CA SER A 64 1.91 -1.77 -30.08
C SER A 64 1.86 -0.71 -28.96
N LEU A 65 2.05 -1.11 -27.70
CA LEU A 65 2.01 -0.19 -26.56
C LEU A 65 3.10 0.88 -26.70
N GLY A 66 2.72 2.14 -26.48
CA GLY A 66 3.63 3.27 -26.54
C GLY A 66 4.71 3.26 -25.44
N LYS A 67 5.44 4.37 -25.35
CA LYS A 67 6.36 4.60 -24.22
C LYS A 67 5.57 4.73 -22.91
N GLU A 68 6.18 4.27 -21.83
CA GLU A 68 5.71 4.60 -20.49
C GLU A 68 5.76 6.13 -20.29
N VAL A 69 4.73 6.67 -19.65
CA VAL A 69 4.63 8.11 -19.33
C VAL A 69 4.76 8.38 -17.84
N THR A 70 4.47 7.39 -17.00
CA THR A 70 4.59 7.44 -15.54
C THR A 70 4.52 6.03 -14.96
N ARG A 71 5.10 5.86 -13.78
CA ARG A 71 4.92 4.73 -12.86
C ARG A 71 4.83 5.27 -11.44
N TRP A 72 4.11 4.56 -10.59
CA TRP A 72 3.92 4.90 -9.19
C TRP A 72 3.56 3.64 -8.42
N SER A 73 3.76 3.66 -7.10
CA SER A 73 3.18 2.68 -6.19
C SER A 73 2.22 3.38 -5.23
N GLY A 74 1.48 2.58 -4.46
CA GLY A 74 0.53 3.08 -3.48
C GLY A 74 0.27 2.03 -2.42
N GLN A 75 -0.21 2.48 -1.28
CA GLN A 75 -0.55 1.61 -0.16
C GLN A 75 -2.06 1.39 -0.09
N VAL A 76 -2.45 0.13 0.04
CA VAL A 76 -3.83 -0.28 0.28
C VAL A 76 -3.91 -0.76 1.73
N LEU A 77 -4.90 -0.26 2.46
CA LEU A 77 -5.18 -0.76 3.80
C LEU A 77 -6.21 -1.88 3.69
N ASP A 78 -5.77 -3.10 3.95
CA ASP A 78 -6.64 -4.28 3.96
C ASP A 78 -7.25 -4.48 5.34
N THR A 79 -8.53 -4.86 5.35
CA THR A 79 -9.15 -5.47 6.52
C THR A 79 -9.03 -6.96 6.44
N ILE A 80 -9.21 -7.59 7.60
CA ILE A 80 -9.01 -9.02 7.78
C ILE A 80 -9.98 -9.91 6.99
N ASP A 81 -11.11 -9.33 6.62
CA ASP A 81 -12.20 -9.91 5.84
C ASP A 81 -12.37 -9.21 4.48
N TYR A 82 -11.46 -8.30 4.12
CA TYR A 82 -11.48 -7.46 2.91
C TYR A 82 -12.73 -6.58 2.74
N CYS A 83 -13.53 -6.40 3.80
CA CYS A 83 -14.66 -5.49 3.82
C CYS A 83 -14.27 -4.17 4.51
N ALA A 84 -14.70 -3.02 3.99
CA ALA A 84 -14.37 -1.75 4.64
C ALA A 84 -14.97 -1.61 6.04
N PHE A 85 -14.34 -0.81 6.90
CA PHE A 85 -14.96 -0.30 8.12
C PHE A 85 -15.57 1.07 7.83
N ILE A 86 -16.89 1.16 7.88
CA ILE A 86 -17.66 2.38 7.60
C ILE A 86 -18.72 2.52 8.69
N GLY A 87 -18.55 3.48 9.60
CA GLY A 87 -19.52 3.69 10.68
C GLY A 87 -18.95 4.41 11.88
N LEU A 88 -19.63 4.29 13.03
CA LEU A 88 -19.20 4.92 14.27
C LEU A 88 -17.92 4.25 14.78
N ASN A 89 -16.91 5.06 15.10
CA ASN A 89 -15.68 4.56 15.70
C ASN A 89 -15.99 3.85 17.02
N PRO A 90 -15.47 2.63 17.28
CA PRO A 90 -15.77 1.90 18.50
C PRO A 90 -15.48 2.75 19.76
N GLY A 91 -16.44 2.79 20.69
CA GLY A 91 -16.37 3.60 21.91
C GLY A 91 -16.59 5.11 21.73
N SER A 92 -16.79 5.59 20.50
CA SER A 92 -17.17 6.98 20.23
C SER A 92 -18.69 7.17 20.24
N LYS A 93 -19.13 8.42 20.40
CA LYS A 93 -20.54 8.83 20.24
C LYS A 93 -20.79 9.69 19.00
N SER A 94 -19.74 10.20 18.37
CA SER A 94 -19.87 11.20 17.31
C SER A 94 -18.69 11.24 16.33
N VAL A 95 -17.79 10.26 16.36
CA VAL A 95 -16.67 10.15 15.41
C VAL A 95 -16.96 8.97 14.50
N TYR A 96 -17.07 9.25 13.20
CA TYR A 96 -17.27 8.24 12.17
C TYR A 96 -15.94 7.96 11.46
N VAL A 97 -15.72 6.70 11.10
CA VAL A 97 -14.53 6.24 10.38
C VAL A 97 -14.96 5.60 9.05
N VAL A 98 -14.12 5.80 8.04
CA VAL A 98 -14.22 5.17 6.72
C VAL A 98 -12.79 4.74 6.39
N THR A 99 -12.50 3.45 6.49
CA THR A 99 -11.13 2.93 6.35
C THR A 99 -11.13 1.46 5.92
N GLY A 100 -9.96 0.94 5.56
CA GLY A 100 -9.78 -0.49 5.29
C GLY A 100 -10.48 -0.94 4.00
N ASP A 101 -10.50 -0.08 2.98
CA ASP A 101 -11.31 -0.32 1.79
C ASP A 101 -10.82 -1.48 0.90
N SER A 102 -9.64 -2.04 1.18
CA SER A 102 -9.10 -3.23 0.51
C SER A 102 -9.10 -3.11 -1.03
N GLY A 103 -8.69 -1.94 -1.52
CA GLY A 103 -8.60 -1.63 -2.95
C GLY A 103 -9.89 -1.12 -3.59
N GLN A 104 -10.98 -0.99 -2.81
CA GLN A 104 -12.30 -0.59 -3.28
C GLN A 104 -12.68 0.85 -2.88
N GLY A 105 -11.70 1.70 -2.59
CA GLY A 105 -11.89 3.05 -2.06
C GLY A 105 -12.83 3.96 -2.85
N ILE A 106 -12.90 3.84 -4.18
CA ILE A 106 -13.85 4.63 -5.00
C ILE A 106 -15.29 4.22 -4.69
N THR A 107 -15.57 2.92 -4.67
CA THR A 107 -16.89 2.37 -4.37
C THR A 107 -17.27 2.62 -2.91
N HIS A 108 -16.36 2.33 -1.98
CA HIS A 108 -16.56 2.55 -0.55
C HIS A 108 -16.68 4.04 -0.21
N GLY A 109 -16.03 4.94 -0.96
CA GLY A 109 -16.20 6.39 -0.83
C GLY A 109 -17.65 6.81 -1.08
N ALA A 110 -18.24 6.37 -2.20
CA ALA A 110 -19.64 6.66 -2.51
C ALA A 110 -20.61 6.04 -1.49
N LEU A 111 -20.40 4.76 -1.15
CA LEU A 111 -21.21 4.05 -0.15
C LEU A 111 -21.15 4.74 1.22
N SER A 112 -19.97 5.17 1.64
CA SER A 112 -19.79 5.82 2.95
C SER A 112 -20.59 7.10 3.09
N GLY A 113 -20.72 7.89 2.02
CA GLY A 113 -21.55 9.09 2.00
C GLY A 113 -23.04 8.78 2.24
N LEU A 114 -23.53 7.66 1.71
CA LEU A 114 -24.91 7.21 1.95
C LEU A 114 -25.08 6.70 3.37
N LEU A 115 -24.17 5.82 3.82
CA LEU A 115 -24.23 5.15 5.10
C LEU A 115 -24.12 6.14 6.27
N VAL A 116 -23.09 6.99 6.27
CA VAL A 116 -22.80 7.94 7.35
C VAL A 116 -23.90 8.99 7.45
N LYS A 117 -24.44 9.46 6.31
CA LYS A 117 -25.59 10.37 6.30
C LYS A 117 -26.81 9.76 7.00
N ASP A 118 -27.15 8.51 6.69
CA ASP A 118 -28.30 7.83 7.30
C ASP A 118 -28.09 7.62 8.79
N MET A 119 -26.89 7.19 9.22
CA MET A 119 -26.52 7.06 10.63
C MET A 119 -26.67 8.39 11.39
N ILE A 120 -26.13 9.49 10.85
CA ILE A 120 -26.25 10.84 11.45
C ILE A 120 -27.71 11.28 11.54
N SER A 121 -28.52 10.91 10.55
CA SER A 121 -29.95 11.26 10.49
C SER A 121 -30.85 10.33 11.31
N GLY A 122 -30.29 9.32 11.99
CA GLY A 122 -31.06 8.32 12.74
C GLY A 122 -31.92 7.43 11.84
N LYS A 123 -31.54 7.24 10.57
CA LYS A 123 -32.23 6.36 9.61
C LYS A 123 -31.58 4.99 9.59
N GLU A 124 -32.40 3.95 9.61
CA GLU A 124 -31.93 2.58 9.40
C GLU A 124 -31.35 2.43 7.98
N ASN A 125 -30.25 1.69 7.87
CA ASN A 125 -29.60 1.41 6.60
C ASN A 125 -29.21 -0.08 6.53
N PRO A 126 -29.57 -0.79 5.45
CA PRO A 126 -29.35 -2.24 5.35
C PRO A 126 -27.88 -2.65 5.31
N TRP A 127 -26.96 -1.72 5.02
CA TRP A 127 -25.52 -1.99 4.98
C TRP A 127 -24.81 -1.69 6.30
N ALA A 128 -25.51 -1.13 7.31
CA ALA A 128 -24.88 -0.68 8.55
C ALA A 128 -24.14 -1.81 9.30
N GLU A 129 -24.77 -2.99 9.40
CA GLU A 129 -24.18 -4.14 10.10
C GLU A 129 -22.96 -4.71 9.38
N VAL A 130 -23.00 -4.79 8.05
CA VAL A 130 -21.92 -5.36 7.23
C VAL A 130 -20.64 -4.53 7.34
N TYR A 131 -20.77 -3.21 7.40
CA TYR A 131 -19.63 -2.29 7.43
C TYR A 131 -19.28 -1.81 8.84
N ASP A 132 -19.98 -2.25 9.87
CA ASP A 132 -19.79 -1.80 11.25
C ASP A 132 -18.30 -1.95 11.67
N PRO A 133 -17.62 -0.87 12.09
CA PRO A 133 -16.28 -0.92 12.68
C PRO A 133 -16.12 -1.88 13.87
N SER A 134 -17.22 -2.24 14.52
CA SER A 134 -17.28 -3.18 15.65
C SER A 134 -17.70 -4.60 15.24
N ARG A 135 -17.85 -4.89 13.93
CA ARG A 135 -18.25 -6.22 13.48
C ARG A 135 -17.24 -7.28 13.90
N ASN A 136 -17.73 -8.44 14.32
CA ASN A 136 -16.90 -9.60 14.62
C ASN A 136 -16.87 -10.53 13.41
N THR A 137 -15.69 -10.83 12.88
CA THR A 137 -15.53 -11.84 11.82
C THR A 137 -14.83 -13.09 12.34
N PRO A 138 -15.48 -14.26 12.34
CA PRO A 138 -14.85 -15.52 12.77
C PRO A 138 -13.60 -15.90 11.95
N SER A 139 -13.58 -15.58 10.66
CA SER A 139 -12.41 -15.72 9.78
C SER A 139 -11.26 -14.77 10.14
N GLY A 140 -11.57 -13.65 10.79
CA GLY A 140 -10.60 -12.65 11.22
C GLY A 140 -9.57 -13.21 12.18
N VAL A 141 -9.96 -14.09 13.10
CA VAL A 141 -9.05 -14.63 14.12
C VAL A 141 -7.89 -15.43 13.52
N ILE A 142 -8.13 -16.19 12.44
CA ILE A 142 -7.09 -17.02 11.80
C ILE A 142 -6.11 -16.15 11.02
N ASN A 143 -6.62 -15.20 10.23
CA ASN A 143 -5.80 -14.25 9.49
C ASN A 143 -5.01 -13.34 10.45
N TYR A 144 -5.61 -12.93 11.58
CA TYR A 144 -4.95 -12.08 12.58
C TYR A 144 -3.69 -12.74 13.12
N VAL A 145 -3.75 -14.03 13.46
CA VAL A 145 -2.59 -14.77 13.97
C VAL A 145 -1.50 -14.89 12.90
N ARG A 146 -1.87 -15.10 11.63
CA ARG A 146 -0.92 -15.21 10.51
C ARG A 146 -0.25 -13.88 10.20
N GLU A 147 -1.01 -12.79 10.24
CA GLU A 147 -0.53 -11.42 10.05
C GLU A 147 0.37 -10.97 11.21
N ASN A 148 0.07 -11.36 12.45
CA ASN A 148 0.92 -11.02 13.60
C ASN A 148 2.17 -11.90 13.74
N LEU A 149 2.30 -12.98 12.98
CA LEU A 149 3.49 -13.84 12.96
C LEU A 149 4.70 -13.15 12.30
N SER A 150 4.48 -12.23 11.35
CA SER A 150 5.55 -11.40 10.78
C SER A 150 6.08 -10.39 11.81
N ALA A 151 5.21 -9.82 12.64
CA ALA A 151 5.60 -8.87 13.70
C ALA A 151 6.61 -9.46 14.71
N VAL A 152 6.52 -10.76 15.04
CA VAL A 152 7.51 -11.43 15.90
C VAL A 152 8.85 -11.65 15.20
N LYS A 153 8.86 -11.91 13.87
CA LYS A 153 10.09 -11.98 13.08
C LYS A 153 10.82 -10.63 13.03
N ASN A 154 10.06 -9.54 13.00
CA ASN A 154 10.61 -8.18 12.93
C ASN A 154 11.37 -7.77 14.21
N LEU A 155 11.04 -8.36 15.36
CA LEU A 155 11.80 -8.15 16.60
C LEU A 155 13.20 -8.81 16.56
N ALA A 156 13.37 -9.89 15.80
CA ALA A 156 14.68 -10.50 15.57
C ALA A 156 15.56 -9.64 14.64
N GLY A 157 14.94 -8.78 13.81
CA GLY A 157 15.63 -7.83 12.94
C GLY A 157 16.59 -6.90 13.69
N TYR A 158 16.29 -6.55 14.94
CA TYR A 158 17.17 -5.75 15.80
C TYR A 158 18.57 -6.37 16.03
N LEU A 159 18.68 -7.69 15.91
CA LEU A 159 19.96 -8.40 16.08
C LEU A 159 20.79 -8.41 14.79
N LEU A 160 20.17 -8.25 13.63
CA LEU A 160 20.83 -8.21 12.33
C LEU A 160 21.69 -6.93 12.19
N PRO A 161 22.77 -6.98 11.38
CA PRO A 161 23.46 -5.77 10.96
C PRO A 161 22.50 -4.84 10.20
N GLY A 162 22.79 -3.53 10.23
CA GLY A 162 22.08 -2.59 9.36
C GLY A 162 22.51 -2.74 7.91
N ASP A 163 21.69 -2.24 6.99
CA ASP A 163 21.93 -2.27 5.54
C ASP A 163 23.20 -1.50 5.15
N LEU A 164 23.52 -0.44 5.90
CA LEU A 164 24.63 0.47 5.64
C LEU A 164 25.82 0.16 6.55
N LYS A 165 27.03 0.20 5.98
CA LYS A 165 28.27 0.21 6.79
C LYS A 165 28.66 1.62 7.20
N SER A 166 28.29 2.63 6.40
CA SER A 166 28.55 4.03 6.73
C SER A 166 27.60 4.97 5.99
N LEU A 167 27.42 6.19 6.54
CA LEU A 167 26.62 7.25 5.90
C LEU A 167 27.25 7.79 4.60
N ALA A 168 28.50 7.44 4.31
CA ALA A 168 29.19 7.83 3.08
C ALA A 168 28.77 6.97 1.87
N GLU A 169 28.14 5.82 2.10
CA GLU A 169 27.62 4.94 1.05
C GLU A 169 26.34 5.51 0.40
N LEU A 170 25.63 6.41 1.08
CA LEU A 170 24.39 6.99 0.60
C LEU A 170 24.63 8.05 -0.48
N ALA A 171 24.16 7.79 -1.69
CA ALA A 171 23.98 8.80 -2.74
C ALA A 171 22.65 9.57 -2.57
N PRO A 172 22.44 10.70 -3.25
CA PRO A 172 21.14 11.38 -3.28
C PRO A 172 20.01 10.44 -3.72
N GLY A 173 18.87 10.48 -3.02
CA GLY A 173 17.71 9.62 -3.27
C GLY A 173 17.79 8.22 -2.62
N GLN A 174 18.88 7.90 -1.91
CA GLN A 174 19.04 6.61 -1.23
C GLN A 174 18.79 6.71 0.26
N GLY A 175 18.42 5.58 0.85
CA GLY A 175 18.35 5.41 2.29
C GLY A 175 18.67 3.98 2.71
N GLY A 176 18.81 3.79 4.01
CA GLY A 176 19.07 2.49 4.62
C GLY A 176 19.30 2.61 6.13
N VAL A 177 19.27 1.48 6.81
CA VAL A 177 19.45 1.44 8.26
C VAL A 177 20.94 1.31 8.59
N LEU A 178 21.47 2.24 9.40
CA LEU A 178 22.81 2.17 9.96
C LEU A 178 22.73 1.69 11.41
N ARG A 179 23.60 0.75 11.79
CA ARG A 179 23.77 0.35 13.18
C ARG A 179 24.87 1.17 13.85
N ASP A 180 24.52 1.88 14.92
CA ASP A 180 25.43 2.64 15.78
C ASP A 180 25.36 2.11 17.22
N GLY A 181 26.27 1.17 17.53
CA GLY A 181 26.27 0.44 18.79
C GLY A 181 24.99 -0.38 19.01
N LEU A 182 24.20 0.01 20.01
CA LEU A 182 22.90 -0.59 20.34
C LEU A 182 21.71 0.10 19.65
N ARG A 183 21.95 1.22 18.96
CA ARG A 183 20.90 1.98 18.27
C ARG A 183 20.93 1.67 16.78
N LYS A 184 19.75 1.77 16.16
CA LYS A 184 19.60 1.75 14.71
C LYS A 184 19.08 3.10 14.24
N ILE A 185 19.74 3.63 13.22
CA ILE A 185 19.48 4.95 12.64
C ILE A 185 18.96 4.73 11.23
N ALA A 186 17.74 5.22 10.97
CA ALA A 186 17.20 5.32 9.63
C ALA A 186 17.85 6.55 8.97
N ALA A 187 18.70 6.33 7.98
CA ALA A 187 19.44 7.38 7.29
C ALA A 187 19.02 7.45 5.83
N CYS A 188 18.69 8.64 5.33
CA CYS A 188 18.43 8.84 3.91
C CYS A 188 18.96 10.19 3.42
N ARG A 189 19.19 10.31 2.12
CA ARG A 189 19.49 11.58 1.46
C ARG A 189 18.38 11.95 0.51
N ASP A 190 17.92 13.20 0.58
CA ASP A 190 17.06 13.72 -0.47
C ASP A 190 17.81 13.87 -1.81
N MET A 191 17.07 14.20 -2.87
CA MET A 191 17.63 14.41 -4.21
C MET A 191 18.62 15.59 -4.29
N ALA A 192 18.58 16.52 -3.33
CA ALA A 192 19.57 17.60 -3.22
C ALA A 192 20.83 17.16 -2.43
N GLY A 193 20.88 15.91 -1.96
CA GLY A 193 21.99 15.31 -1.23
C GLY A 193 22.00 15.60 0.27
N LYS A 194 20.99 16.30 0.81
CA LYS A 194 20.89 16.59 2.24
C LYS A 194 20.56 15.32 3.00
N LEU A 195 21.33 15.07 4.06
CA LEU A 195 21.19 13.90 4.91
C LEU A 195 20.13 14.12 5.99
N TYR A 196 19.27 13.13 6.17
CA TYR A 196 18.30 13.03 7.26
C TYR A 196 18.60 11.77 8.08
N LEU A 197 18.57 11.91 9.40
CA LEU A 197 18.79 10.83 10.35
C LEU A 197 17.61 10.77 11.31
N ASN A 198 16.98 9.62 11.41
CA ASN A 198 15.83 9.37 12.28
C ASN A 198 16.04 8.07 13.06
N SER A 199 15.17 7.83 14.04
CA SER A 199 15.05 6.51 14.66
C SER A 199 14.66 5.49 13.60
N ALA A 200 15.36 4.34 13.54
CA ALA A 200 14.91 3.21 12.74
C ALA A 200 13.71 2.48 13.37
N VAL A 201 13.28 2.89 14.56
CA VAL A 201 12.15 2.31 15.29
C VAL A 201 10.90 3.14 15.06
N CYS A 202 9.88 2.51 14.48
CA CYS A 202 8.56 3.10 14.27
C CYS A 202 7.88 3.44 15.61
N THR A 203 7.28 4.63 15.70
CA THR A 203 6.59 5.11 16.90
C THR A 203 5.26 4.43 17.18
N HIS A 204 4.72 3.67 16.23
CA HIS A 204 3.44 2.96 16.38
C HIS A 204 3.59 1.69 17.23
N SER A 205 4.34 0.69 16.74
CA SER A 205 4.48 -0.62 17.40
C SER A 205 5.93 -0.99 17.72
N GLY A 206 6.89 -0.07 17.53
CA GLY A 206 8.28 -0.32 17.87
C GLY A 206 9.00 -1.26 16.89
N CYS A 207 8.58 -1.29 15.63
CA CYS A 207 9.18 -2.14 14.61
C CYS A 207 10.25 -1.39 13.83
N GLU A 208 11.22 -2.13 13.31
CA GLU A 208 12.25 -1.55 12.45
C GLU A 208 11.63 -1.12 11.12
N VAL A 209 11.92 0.11 10.68
CA VAL A 209 11.48 0.60 9.37
C VAL A 209 12.45 0.16 8.28
N ALA A 210 11.92 -0.07 7.09
CA ALA A 210 12.68 -0.38 5.88
C ALA A 210 12.64 0.82 4.92
N TRP A 211 13.74 1.02 4.18
CA TRP A 211 13.76 2.02 3.11
C TRP A 211 13.01 1.50 1.90
N ASN A 212 12.13 2.33 1.34
CA ASN A 212 11.46 2.08 0.07
C ASN A 212 12.10 2.99 -0.98
N SER A 213 12.89 2.42 -1.88
CA SER A 213 13.60 3.15 -2.92
C SER A 213 12.68 3.72 -4.01
N THR A 214 11.51 3.08 -4.21
CA THR A 214 10.52 3.50 -5.21
C THR A 214 9.87 4.82 -4.82
N GLU A 215 9.38 4.93 -3.58
CA GLU A 215 8.69 6.13 -3.07
C GLU A 215 9.61 7.06 -2.27
N GLN A 216 10.86 6.65 -2.03
CA GLN A 216 11.84 7.35 -1.18
C GLN A 216 11.28 7.67 0.22
N CYS A 217 10.65 6.66 0.82
CA CYS A 217 10.02 6.75 2.13
C CYS A 217 10.49 5.63 3.08
N TRP A 218 10.03 5.70 4.33
CA TRP A 218 10.27 4.69 5.35
C TRP A 218 8.99 3.91 5.61
N ASP A 219 9.01 2.62 5.25
CA ASP A 219 7.88 1.72 5.45
C ASP A 219 8.04 0.90 6.73
N CYS A 220 6.94 0.58 7.39
CA CYS A 220 6.91 -0.22 8.61
C CYS A 220 6.22 -1.55 8.34
N CYS A 221 6.94 -2.65 8.51
CA CYS A 221 6.48 -4.02 8.21
C CYS A 221 5.55 -4.66 9.25
N CYS A 222 5.12 -3.91 10.27
CA CYS A 222 4.34 -4.49 11.36
C CYS A 222 2.84 -4.55 11.13
N HIS A 223 2.30 -3.65 10.30
CA HIS A 223 0.88 -3.65 9.94
C HIS A 223 0.77 -3.21 8.49
N GLY A 224 1.05 -4.16 7.60
CA GLY A 224 0.99 -4.05 6.15
C GLY A 224 0.65 -5.40 5.56
#